data_AF-A0A524HLX2-F1
#
_entry.id   AF-A0A524HLX2-F1
#
_cell.length_a   1.000
_cell.length_b   1.000
_cell.length_c   1.000
_cell.angle_alpha   90.00
_cell.angle_beta   90.00
_cell.angle_gamma   90.00
#
_symmetry.space_group_name_H-M   'P 1'
#
loop_
_entity.id
_entity.type
_entity.pdbx_description
1 polymer ?
#
loop_
_entity_poly.entity_id
_entity_poly.type
_entity_poly.pdbx_seq_one_letter_code
_entity_poly.pdbx_strand_id
1 'polypeptide(L)'
;GEIDRYNIRVATALAMRRAIDRTLWRLGDPAPRHRVLLDGLPLPECGHTHDALVDGDALCYSIAAAGIVAKEVRDRLMRQLAPRYPDYGWESNAGYGTDWHRRAILVRGPTPHHRRSFSPVSQMDLNLA
;
A
#
# COMPACT_ATOMS: atom_id res chain seq x y z
N GLY A 1 -3.56 2.82 11.84
CA GLY A 1 -4.44 2.73 10.65
C GLY A 1 -4.86 1.29 10.40
N GLU A 2 -5.49 0.99 9.25
CA GLU A 2 -5.93 -0.39 8.95
C GLU A 2 -4.77 -1.40 8.91
N ILE A 3 -3.58 -0.99 8.45
CA ILE A 3 -2.37 -1.83 8.46
C ILE A 3 -1.99 -2.25 9.88
N ASP A 4 -2.02 -1.34 10.85
CA ASP A 4 -1.71 -1.66 12.25
C ASP A 4 -2.79 -2.56 12.87
N ARG A 5 -4.05 -2.40 12.45
CA ARG A 5 -5.19 -3.16 12.98
C ARG A 5 -5.27 -4.58 12.42
N TYR A 6 -4.98 -4.77 11.14
CA TYR A 6 -5.26 -6.03 10.43
C TYR A 6 -4.02 -6.72 9.89
N ASN A 7 -2.82 -6.17 10.06
CA ASN A 7 -1.58 -6.50 9.34
C ASN A 7 -1.59 -6.04 7.86
N ILE A 8 -0.40 -6.07 7.25
CA ILE A 8 -0.21 -5.57 5.88
C ILE A 8 -0.87 -6.45 4.82
N ARG A 9 -0.92 -7.77 5.01
CA ARG A 9 -1.52 -8.70 4.05
C ARG A 9 -3.03 -8.43 3.94
N VAL A 10 -3.72 -8.38 5.08
CA VAL A 10 -5.16 -8.12 5.09
C VAL A 10 -5.47 -6.69 4.65
N ALA A 11 -4.68 -5.70 5.06
CA ALA A 11 -4.86 -4.32 4.59
C ALA A 11 -4.68 -4.18 3.07
N THR A 12 -3.72 -4.89 2.48
CA THR A 12 -3.57 -4.99 1.02
C THR A 12 -4.82 -5.60 0.37
N ALA A 13 -5.35 -6.69 0.93
CA ALA A 13 -6.58 -7.31 0.44
C ALA A 13 -7.79 -6.37 0.51
N LEU A 14 -7.94 -5.60 1.61
CA LEU A 14 -8.98 -4.58 1.74
C LEU A 14 -8.85 -3.48 0.68
N ALA A 15 -7.62 -3.03 0.40
CA ALA A 15 -7.35 -2.02 -0.62
C ALA A 15 -7.67 -2.55 -2.04
N MET A 16 -7.28 -3.80 -2.34
CA MET A 16 -7.59 -4.46 -3.61
C MET A 16 -9.10 -4.64 -3.79
N ARG A 17 -9.82 -5.13 -2.77
CA ARG A 17 -11.28 -5.25 -2.81
C ARG A 17 -11.95 -3.92 -3.18
N ARG A 18 -11.59 -2.84 -2.49
CA ARG A 18 -12.11 -1.50 -2.78
C ARG A 18 -11.75 -0.99 -4.18
N ALA A 19 -10.59 -1.37 -4.71
CA ALA A 19 -10.21 -1.03 -6.08
C ALA A 19 -11.07 -1.78 -7.09
N ILE A 20 -11.26 -3.09 -6.91
CA ILE A 20 -12.10 -3.94 -7.76
C ILE A 20 -13.55 -3.45 -7.74
N ASP A 21 -14.14 -3.25 -6.56
CA ASP A 21 -15.52 -2.78 -6.40
C ASP A 21 -15.77 -1.48 -7.16
N ARG A 22 -14.84 -0.52 -7.04
CA ARG A 22 -14.94 0.78 -7.74
C ARG A 22 -14.78 0.64 -9.25
N THR A 23 -13.90 -0.26 -9.70
CA THR A 23 -13.71 -0.52 -11.14
C THR A 23 -14.96 -1.16 -11.73
N LEU A 24 -15.50 -2.21 -11.09
CA LEU A 24 -16.73 -2.87 -11.52
C LEU A 24 -17.91 -1.90 -11.54
N TRP A 25 -18.06 -1.09 -10.50
CA TRP A 25 -19.10 -0.04 -10.47
C TRP A 25 -18.98 0.94 -11.64
N ARG A 26 -17.75 1.37 -11.98
CA ARG A 26 -17.52 2.27 -13.12
C ARG A 26 -17.77 1.65 -14.48
N LEU A 27 -17.56 0.35 -14.62
CA LEU A 27 -17.81 -0.37 -15.87
C LEU A 27 -19.31 -0.56 -16.14
N GLY A 28 -20.16 -0.44 -15.12
CA GLY A 28 -21.62 -0.47 -15.28
C GLY A 28 -22.19 -1.82 -15.70
N ASP A 29 -21.38 -2.88 -15.78
CA ASP A 29 -21.81 -4.24 -16.11
C ASP A 29 -21.69 -5.16 -14.88
N PRO A 30 -22.80 -5.63 -14.29
CA PRO A 30 -22.80 -6.60 -13.20
C PRO A 30 -22.51 -8.04 -13.66
N ALA A 31 -22.30 -8.30 -14.96
CA ALA A 31 -22.13 -9.64 -15.50
C ALA A 31 -20.73 -10.25 -15.29
N PRO A 32 -20.59 -11.59 -15.19
CA PRO A 32 -19.35 -12.31 -14.86
C PRO A 32 -18.34 -12.40 -16.01
N ARG A 33 -18.32 -11.43 -16.94
CA ARG A 33 -17.43 -11.47 -18.11
C ARG A 33 -15.98 -11.14 -17.73
N HIS A 34 -15.80 -10.39 -16.66
CA HIS A 34 -14.51 -9.88 -16.26
C HIS A 34 -13.82 -10.88 -15.33
N ARG A 35 -12.55 -11.14 -15.60
CA ARG A 35 -11.67 -11.88 -14.69
C ARG A 35 -10.84 -10.90 -13.89
N VAL A 36 -10.68 -11.16 -12.60
CA VAL A 36 -9.75 -10.44 -11.74
C VAL A 36 -8.42 -11.18 -11.75
N LEU A 37 -7.35 -10.48 -12.13
CA LEU A 37 -5.98 -10.98 -12.06
C LEU A 37 -5.24 -10.19 -10.99
N LEU A 38 -4.59 -10.88 -10.05
CA LEU A 38 -3.79 -10.27 -8.99
C LEU A 38 -2.30 -10.60 -9.19
N ASP A 39 -1.45 -9.63 -8.85
CA ASP A 39 -0.01 -9.85 -8.74
C ASP A 39 0.34 -10.53 -7.41
N GLY A 40 1.14 -11.59 -7.48
CA GLY A 40 1.64 -12.35 -6.35
C GLY A 40 0.87 -13.64 -6.06
N LEU A 41 0.82 -14.01 -4.78
CA LEU A 41 0.18 -15.23 -4.30
C LEU A 41 -1.34 -15.06 -4.14
N PRO A 42 -2.11 -16.16 -4.14
CA PRO A 42 -3.54 -16.12 -3.83
C PRO A 42 -3.86 -15.33 -2.56
N LEU A 43 -4.90 -14.50 -2.65
CA LEU A 43 -5.31 -13.58 -1.59
C LEU A 43 -6.82 -13.73 -1.30
N PRO A 44 -7.25 -14.83 -0.65
CA PRO A 44 -8.67 -15.10 -0.36
C PRO A 44 -9.37 -13.95 0.38
N GLU A 45 -8.62 -13.21 1.20
CA GLU A 45 -9.10 -12.06 1.97
C GLU A 45 -9.64 -10.91 1.09
N CYS A 46 -9.32 -10.91 -0.21
CA CYS A 46 -9.80 -9.94 -1.21
C CYS A 46 -11.32 -10.05 -1.43
N GLY A 47 -11.92 -11.23 -1.22
CA GLY A 47 -13.37 -11.42 -1.33
C GLY A 47 -13.94 -11.46 -2.76
N HIS A 48 -13.08 -11.38 -3.78
CA HIS A 48 -13.43 -11.59 -5.18
C HIS A 48 -12.79 -12.87 -5.70
N THR A 49 -13.48 -13.61 -6.58
CA THR A 49 -12.85 -14.70 -7.34
C THR A 49 -11.77 -14.11 -8.25
N HIS A 50 -10.56 -14.67 -8.19
CA HIS A 50 -9.40 -14.14 -8.90
C HIS A 50 -8.41 -15.25 -9.26
N ASP A 51 -7.62 -14.99 -10.30
CA ASP A 51 -6.41 -15.73 -10.62
C ASP A 51 -5.19 -14.91 -10.13
N ALA A 52 -4.24 -15.56 -9.46
CA ALA A 52 -3.04 -14.91 -8.94
C ALA A 52 -1.83 -15.33 -9.77
N LEU A 53 -1.01 -14.36 -10.18
CA LEU A 53 0.19 -14.57 -10.97
C LEU A 53 1.40 -14.05 -10.21
N VAL A 54 2.34 -14.94 -9.89
CA VAL A 54 3.66 -14.53 -9.36
C VAL A 54 4.40 -13.77 -10.44
N ASP A 55 4.96 -12.61 -10.08
CA ASP A 55 5.58 -11.65 -11.01
C ASP A 55 4.62 -11.27 -12.15
N GLY A 56 3.35 -11.05 -11.78
CA GLY A 56 2.26 -10.84 -12.73
C GLY A 56 2.41 -9.57 -13.55
N ASP A 57 3.14 -8.57 -13.04
CA ASP A 57 3.46 -7.34 -13.76
C ASP A 57 4.37 -7.57 -14.97
N ALA A 58 5.26 -8.56 -14.92
CA ALA A 58 6.09 -8.98 -16.04
C ALA A 58 5.32 -9.83 -17.08
N LEU A 59 4.21 -10.45 -16.67
CA LEU A 59 3.49 -11.45 -17.47
C LEU A 59 2.14 -10.94 -18.03
N CYS A 60 1.56 -9.90 -17.44
CA CYS A 60 0.22 -9.43 -17.78
C CYS A 60 0.16 -7.90 -17.87
N TYR A 61 -0.18 -7.38 -19.05
CA TYR A 61 -0.33 -5.94 -19.27
C TYR A 61 -1.37 -5.28 -18.36
N SER A 62 -2.44 -5.99 -17.99
CA SER A 62 -3.46 -5.44 -17.08
C SER A 62 -2.91 -5.27 -15.66
N ILE A 63 -2.11 -6.23 -15.19
CA ILE A 63 -1.42 -6.13 -13.90
C ILE A 63 -0.38 -5.00 -13.93
N ALA A 64 0.44 -4.96 -14.99
CA ALA A 64 1.45 -3.91 -15.17
C ALA A 64 0.82 -2.50 -15.16
N ALA A 65 -0.27 -2.31 -15.91
CA ALA A 65 -0.99 -1.05 -15.95
C ALA A 65 -1.58 -0.68 -14.58
N ALA A 66 -2.16 -1.64 -13.85
CA ALA A 66 -2.65 -1.42 -12.50
C ALA A 66 -1.52 -1.01 -11.53
N GLY A 67 -0.34 -1.63 -11.64
CA GLY A 67 0.85 -1.30 -10.87
C GLY A 67 1.34 0.13 -11.12
N ILE A 68 1.38 0.57 -12.38
CA ILE A 68 1.74 1.95 -12.76
C ILE A 68 0.76 2.94 -12.12
N VAL A 69 -0.55 2.72 -12.29
CA VAL A 69 -1.58 3.61 -11.70
C VAL A 69 -1.45 3.67 -10.19
N ALA A 70 -1.27 2.52 -9.53
CA ALA A 70 -1.12 2.45 -8.08
C ALA A 70 0.12 3.22 -7.59
N LYS A 71 1.27 3.08 -8.27
CA LYS A 71 2.51 3.79 -7.95
C LYS A 71 2.34 5.30 -8.12
N GLU A 72 1.84 5.75 -9.27
CA GLU A 72 1.68 7.19 -9.55
C GLU A 72 0.74 7.86 -8.56
N VAL A 73 -0.37 7.19 -8.21
CA VAL A 73 -1.31 7.70 -7.19
C VAL A 73 -0.65 7.77 -5.81
N ARG A 74 0.07 6.71 -5.39
CA ARG A 74 0.78 6.70 -4.10
C ARG A 74 1.82 7.81 -4.03
N ASP A 75 2.67 7.93 -5.05
CA ASP A 75 3.78 8.88 -5.06
C ASP A 75 3.25 10.32 -5.10
N ARG A 76 2.12 10.56 -5.80
CA ARG A 76 1.40 11.85 -5.72
C ARG A 76 0.90 12.16 -4.31
N LEU A 77 0.29 11.19 -3.62
CA LEU A 77 -0.20 11.38 -2.26
C LEU A 77 0.95 11.67 -1.28
N MET A 78 2.09 10.98 -1.42
CA MET A 78 3.26 11.20 -0.58
C MET A 78 3.89 12.58 -0.81
N ARG A 79 3.98 13.03 -2.07
CA ARG A 79 4.43 14.41 -2.39
C ARG A 79 3.49 15.48 -1.84
N GLN A 80 2.18 15.24 -1.81
CA GLN A 80 1.22 16.15 -1.18
C GLN A 80 1.32 16.16 0.35
N LEU A 81 1.75 15.05 0.94
CA LEU A 81 1.92 14.91 2.37
C LEU A 81 3.24 15.53 2.88
N ALA A 82 4.31 15.43 2.09
CA ALA A 82 5.65 15.85 2.47
C ALA A 82 5.76 17.29 3.03
N PRO A 83 5.09 18.33 2.48
CA PRO A 83 5.16 19.68 3.04
C PRO A 83 4.63 19.80 4.46
N ARG A 84 3.76 18.88 4.91
CA ARG A 84 3.25 18.84 6.29
C ARG A 84 4.25 18.22 7.27
N TYR A 85 5.22 17.46 6.76
CA TYR A 85 6.19 16.67 7.52
C TYR A 85 7.56 16.72 6.82
N PRO A 86 8.21 17.90 6.75
CA PRO A 86 9.36 18.13 5.87
C PRO A 86 10.61 17.34 6.26
N ASP A 87 10.76 16.96 7.54
CA ASP A 87 11.95 16.24 8.01
C ASP A 87 12.05 14.79 7.46
N TYR A 88 10.94 14.20 6.99
CA TYR A 88 10.89 12.76 6.67
C TYR A 88 11.27 12.42 5.21
N GLY A 89 11.45 13.41 4.34
CA GLY A 89 11.88 13.23 2.94
C GLY A 89 10.88 12.49 2.04
N TRP A 90 9.59 12.56 2.36
CA TRP A 90 8.53 11.77 1.73
C TRP A 90 8.28 12.10 0.26
N GLU A 91 8.69 13.27 -0.20
CA GLU A 91 8.68 13.66 -1.61
C GLU A 91 9.62 12.82 -2.47
N SER A 92 10.66 12.22 -1.86
CA SER A 92 11.64 11.36 -2.55
C SER A 92 11.48 9.89 -2.19
N ASN A 93 11.33 9.56 -0.91
CA ASN A 93 11.31 8.18 -0.46
C ASN A 93 9.92 7.55 -0.40
N ALA A 94 8.83 8.30 -0.63
CA ALA A 94 7.45 7.81 -0.59
C ALA A 94 7.09 6.98 0.67
N GLY A 95 7.75 7.24 1.80
CA GLY A 95 7.56 6.54 3.06
C GLY A 95 8.39 5.26 3.23
N TYR A 96 9.21 4.87 2.25
CA TYR A 96 10.18 3.79 2.42
C TYR A 96 11.23 4.16 3.48
N GLY A 97 11.70 3.17 4.24
CA GLY A 97 12.62 3.36 5.36
C GLY A 97 14.06 3.60 4.91
N THR A 98 14.32 4.67 4.14
CA THR A 98 15.68 5.11 3.80
C THR A 98 16.43 5.59 5.04
N ASP A 99 17.75 5.71 4.97
CA ASP A 99 18.58 6.16 6.09
C ASP A 99 18.13 7.53 6.61
N TRP A 100 17.78 8.44 5.70
CA TRP A 100 17.20 9.74 6.02
C TRP A 100 15.89 9.59 6.81
N HIS A 101 14.95 8.80 6.28
CA HIS A 101 13.65 8.61 6.90
C HIS A 101 13.78 7.97 8.29
N ARG A 102 14.59 6.92 8.44
CA ARG A 102 14.81 6.25 9.74
C ARG A 102 15.41 7.22 10.78
N ARG A 103 16.37 8.06 10.37
CA ARG A 103 16.93 9.11 11.24
C ARG A 103 15.88 10.14 11.63
N ALA A 104 15.05 10.59 10.70
CA ALA A 104 13.97 11.52 10.97
C ALA A 104 12.97 10.97 12.01
N ILE A 105 12.60 9.69 11.91
CA ILE A 105 11.73 9.04 12.91
C ILE A 105 12.42 9.01 14.29
N LEU A 106 13.72 8.70 14.36
CA LEU A 106 14.46 8.70 15.63
C LEU A 106 14.56 10.09 16.27
N VAL A 107 14.75 11.14 15.46
CA VAL A 107 14.96 12.52 15.94
C VAL A 107 13.64 13.26 16.22
N ARG A 108 12.62 13.06 15.38
CA ARG A 108 11.34 13.78 15.43
C ARG A 108 10.19 12.95 15.99
N GLY A 109 10.39 11.65 16.17
CA GLY A 109 9.33 10.70 16.50
C GLY A 109 8.47 10.31 15.28
N PRO A 110 7.60 9.30 15.42
CA PRO A 110 6.64 8.92 14.39
C PRO A 110 5.48 9.92 14.31
N THR A 111 4.90 10.03 13.13
CA THR A 111 3.68 10.80 12.85
C THR A 111 2.44 9.88 12.76
N PRO A 112 1.20 10.42 12.70
CA PRO A 112 0.00 9.60 12.48
C PRO A 112 -0.01 8.79 11.18
N HIS A 113 0.83 9.13 10.19
CA HIS A 113 0.94 8.43 8.92
C HIS A 113 1.95 7.27 8.94
N HIS A 114 2.74 7.15 10.00
CA HIS A 114 3.63 6.01 10.19
C HIS A 114 2.84 4.75 10.58
N ARG A 115 3.29 3.62 10.07
CA ARG A 115 2.77 2.30 10.46
C ARG A 115 3.43 1.92 11.78
N ARG A 116 2.68 2.02 12.87
CA ARG A 116 3.19 1.78 14.23
C ARG A 116 3.63 0.35 14.45
N SER A 117 3.03 -0.62 13.75
CA SER A 117 3.42 -2.03 13.85
C SER A 117 4.71 -2.39 13.11
N PHE A 118 5.29 -1.46 12.33
CA PHE A 118 6.49 -1.72 11.53
C PHE A 118 7.74 -1.21 12.25
N SER A 119 8.84 -1.96 12.17
CA SER A 119 10.16 -1.44 12.53
C SER A 119 10.54 -0.26 11.61
N PRO A 120 11.18 0.80 12.13
CA PRO A 120 11.69 0.97 13.50
C PRO A 120 10.66 1.50 14.51
N VAL A 121 9.47 1.90 14.06
CA VAL A 121 8.46 2.58 14.91
C VAL A 121 8.00 1.67 16.05
N SER A 122 7.71 0.40 15.77
CA SER A 122 7.31 -0.57 16.80
C SER A 122 8.37 -0.83 17.86
N GLN A 123 9.65 -0.56 17.54
CA GLN A 123 10.76 -0.76 18.47
C GLN A 123 11.02 0.45 19.36
N MET A 124 10.43 1.61 19.06
CA MET A 124 10.57 2.81 19.90
C MET A 124 9.84 2.67 21.23
N ASP A 125 8.73 1.92 21.23
CA ASP A 125 7.92 1.66 22.43
C ASP A 125 8.46 0.49 23.27
N LEU A 126 9.47 -0.24 22.76
CA LEU A 126 10.10 -1.38 23.46
C LEU A 126 11.23 -0.97 24.42
N ASN A 127 11.63 0.31 24.42
CA ASN A 127 12.52 0.87 25.43
C ASN A 127 11.75 1.19 26.72
N LEU A 128 11.31 0.14 27.42
CA LEU A 128 11.02 0.22 28.84
C LEU A 128 12.29 -0.21 29.60
N ALA A 129 13.03 0.80 30.07
CA ALA A 129 14.16 0.75 31.01
C ALA A 129 15.44 0.02 30.55
#